data_AF-A0A3N9TEL8-F1
#
_entry.id   AF-A0A3N9TEL8-F1
#
_cell.length_a   1.000
_cell.length_b   1.000
_cell.length_c   1.000
_cell.angle_alpha   90.00
_cell.angle_beta   90.00
_cell.angle_gamma   90.00
#
_symmetry.space_group_name_H-M   'P 1'
#
loop_
_entity.id
_entity.type
_entity.pdbx_description
1 polymer ?
#
loop_
_entity_poly.entity_id
_entity_poly.type
_entity_poly.pdbx_seq_one_letter_code
_entity_poly.pdbx_strand_id
1 'polypeptide(L)'
;MKTVDLKTSSVRELNQQLHDQKADLTEAEWVITNPQGAHNIAVGLDSKIVLDVHGHAGYFCAGMNKEAEITVHGNVGQGVAENMMSGKVHIKGDASQAAGATAHGGLLVIDGNAGARCGISMKGIDIVVKGSVGHMSCFMGQSGSLVVCGDAGQALGDSLYEVHIYVKGSVQSLGADCVEKEMRDEHIVELKGLLDKAGCDDDPAAFKRYGSARQLYNFKVDNASAY
;
A
#
# COMPACT_ATOMS: atom_id res chain seq x y z
N MET A 1 -21.87 13.07 -8.96
CA MET A 1 -21.05 13.12 -7.73
C MET A 1 -21.97 13.07 -6.52
N LYS A 2 -22.05 11.91 -5.87
CA LYS A 2 -22.90 11.64 -4.71
C LYS A 2 -22.15 11.94 -3.40
N THR A 3 -22.78 12.67 -2.48
CA THR A 3 -22.16 13.02 -1.19
C THR A 3 -22.83 12.27 -0.04
N VAL A 4 -22.04 11.71 0.88
CA VAL A 4 -22.50 11.06 2.11
C VAL A 4 -21.82 11.72 3.31
N ASP A 5 -22.61 12.18 4.28
CA ASP A 5 -22.11 12.74 5.55
C ASP A 5 -22.18 11.68 6.66
N LEU A 6 -21.02 11.30 7.21
CA LEU A 6 -20.92 10.31 8.29
C LEU A 6 -21.30 10.86 9.69
N LYS A 7 -21.68 12.13 9.80
CA LYS A 7 -22.41 12.62 10.99
C LYS A 7 -23.85 12.14 11.03
N THR A 8 -24.46 11.93 9.86
CA THR A 8 -25.89 11.60 9.74
C THR A 8 -26.15 10.23 9.12
N SER A 9 -25.13 9.60 8.54
CA SER A 9 -25.15 8.24 7.99
C SER A 9 -24.21 7.33 8.77
N SER A 10 -24.44 6.03 8.74
CA SER A 10 -23.49 5.04 9.26
C SER A 10 -22.50 4.56 8.19
N VAL A 11 -21.35 4.03 8.62
CA VAL A 11 -20.38 3.37 7.73
C VAL A 11 -21.00 2.14 7.05
N ARG A 12 -21.92 1.44 7.73
CA ARG A 12 -22.62 0.28 7.15
C ARG A 12 -23.47 0.70 5.95
N GLU A 13 -24.27 1.74 6.09
CA GLU A 13 -25.10 2.25 5.00
C GLU A 13 -24.27 2.81 3.85
N LEU A 14 -23.16 3.51 4.18
CA LEU A 14 -22.20 3.98 3.19
C LEU A 14 -21.62 2.81 2.37
N ASN A 15 -21.04 1.81 3.03
CA ASN A 15 -20.41 0.69 2.33
C ASN A 15 -21.42 -0.11 1.52
N GLN A 16 -22.64 -0.33 2.04
CA GLN A 16 -23.68 -1.01 1.27
C GLN A 16 -23.97 -0.26 -0.03
N GLN A 17 -24.16 1.06 0.04
CA GLN A 17 -24.41 1.88 -1.15
C GLN A 17 -23.27 1.86 -2.17
N LEU A 18 -22.02 1.78 -1.70
CA LEU A 18 -20.85 1.64 -2.57
C LEU A 18 -20.78 0.24 -3.20
N HIS A 19 -21.12 -0.82 -2.45
CA HIS A 19 -21.16 -2.20 -2.95
C HIS A 19 -22.26 -2.41 -3.98
N ASP A 20 -23.40 -1.76 -3.82
CA ASP A 20 -24.52 -1.83 -4.77
C ASP A 20 -24.11 -1.36 -6.17
N GLN A 21 -23.10 -0.48 -6.28
CA GLN A 21 -22.55 0.00 -7.56
C GLN A 21 -21.89 -1.08 -8.41
N LYS A 22 -21.55 -2.24 -7.82
CA LYS A 22 -21.03 -3.39 -8.58
C LYS A 22 -22.10 -4.01 -9.48
N ALA A 23 -23.33 -4.10 -8.98
CA ALA A 23 -24.42 -4.74 -9.70
C ALA A 23 -25.01 -3.80 -10.76
N ASP A 24 -25.18 -2.53 -10.40
CA ASP A 24 -25.67 -1.47 -11.28
C ASP A 24 -24.94 -0.16 -10.97
N LEU A 25 -23.99 0.20 -11.84
CA LEU A 25 -23.15 1.38 -11.67
C LEU A 25 -23.95 2.65 -12.02
N THR A 26 -24.59 3.21 -11.01
CA THR A 26 -25.44 4.41 -11.13
C THR A 26 -24.72 5.68 -10.71
N GLU A 27 -23.72 5.55 -9.81
CA GLU A 27 -22.92 6.65 -9.29
C GLU A 27 -21.43 6.29 -9.35
N ALA A 28 -20.70 6.95 -10.25
CA ALA A 28 -19.27 6.72 -10.45
C ALA A 28 -18.37 7.55 -9.51
N GLU A 29 -18.87 8.66 -8.98
CA GLU A 29 -18.09 9.63 -8.20
C GLU A 29 -18.75 9.91 -6.86
N TRP A 30 -17.97 9.80 -5.79
CA TRP A 30 -18.46 9.85 -4.43
C TRP A 30 -17.61 10.76 -3.54
N VAL A 31 -18.27 11.43 -2.61
CA VAL A 31 -17.65 12.28 -1.60
C VAL A 31 -18.14 11.86 -0.23
N ILE A 32 -17.22 11.55 0.68
CA ILE A 32 -17.52 11.26 2.08
C ILE A 32 -17.05 12.44 2.92
N THR A 33 -17.94 12.99 3.73
CA THR A 33 -17.63 14.10 4.64
C THR A 33 -17.79 13.70 6.10
N ASN A 34 -17.09 14.43 6.98
CA ASN A 34 -17.06 14.22 8.43
C ASN A 34 -16.81 12.76 8.87
N PRO A 35 -15.78 12.06 8.32
CA PRO A 35 -15.51 10.67 8.65
C PRO A 35 -15.11 10.45 10.12
N GLN A 36 -14.58 11.47 10.80
CA GLN A 36 -14.29 11.47 12.24
C GLN A 36 -13.46 10.25 12.71
N GLY A 37 -12.55 9.73 11.87
CA GLY A 37 -11.74 8.56 12.20
C GLY A 37 -12.51 7.24 12.20
N ALA A 38 -13.72 7.20 11.62
CA ALA A 38 -14.52 5.99 11.53
C ALA A 38 -13.77 4.90 10.77
N HIS A 39 -13.87 3.67 11.31
CA HIS A 39 -13.19 2.50 10.76
C HIS A 39 -13.95 1.92 9.58
N ASN A 40 -13.27 1.11 8.77
CA ASN A 40 -13.85 0.32 7.68
C ASN A 40 -14.53 1.15 6.57
N ILE A 41 -14.14 2.41 6.39
CA ILE A 41 -14.64 3.22 5.26
C ILE A 41 -14.13 2.62 3.95
N ALA A 42 -15.03 2.42 2.98
CA ALA A 42 -14.71 1.98 1.62
C ALA A 42 -14.05 0.58 1.57
N VAL A 43 -14.47 -0.32 2.46
CA VAL A 43 -13.95 -1.70 2.48
C VAL A 43 -14.69 -2.58 1.47
N GLY A 44 -13.96 -3.40 0.72
CA GLY A 44 -14.53 -4.42 -0.17
C GLY A 44 -15.17 -3.87 -1.43
N LEU A 45 -14.70 -2.72 -1.92
CA LEU A 45 -15.14 -2.18 -3.21
C LEU A 45 -14.71 -3.12 -4.34
N ASP A 46 -15.59 -3.31 -5.32
CA ASP A 46 -15.37 -4.15 -6.51
C ASP A 46 -16.11 -3.54 -7.69
N SER A 47 -15.81 -2.27 -7.94
CA SER A 47 -16.39 -1.42 -8.99
C SER A 47 -15.46 -0.24 -9.29
N LYS A 48 -15.49 0.24 -10.54
CA LYS A 48 -14.70 1.39 -11.00
C LYS A 48 -15.33 2.71 -10.58
N ILE A 49 -15.23 3.02 -9.29
CA ILE A 49 -15.69 4.28 -8.71
C ILE A 49 -14.52 5.12 -8.21
N VAL A 50 -14.72 6.43 -8.21
CA VAL A 50 -13.80 7.42 -7.64
C VAL A 50 -14.41 7.92 -6.33
N LEU A 51 -13.64 7.89 -5.25
CA LEU A 51 -14.09 8.21 -3.90
C LEU A 51 -13.15 9.18 -3.19
N ASP A 52 -13.67 10.34 -2.81
CA ASP A 52 -12.96 11.33 -1.99
C ASP A 52 -13.46 11.30 -0.55
N VAL A 53 -12.56 11.04 0.41
CA VAL A 53 -12.85 11.07 1.84
C VAL A 53 -12.25 12.34 2.44
N HIS A 54 -13.09 13.30 2.81
CA HIS A 54 -12.65 14.56 3.42
C HIS A 54 -12.53 14.45 4.94
N GLY A 55 -11.33 14.10 5.38
CA GLY A 55 -10.93 14.01 6.78
C GLY A 55 -10.21 12.71 7.12
N HIS A 56 -10.02 12.46 8.40
CA HIS A 56 -9.34 11.26 8.89
C HIS A 56 -10.21 10.01 8.78
N ALA A 57 -9.63 8.90 8.34
CA ALA A 57 -10.26 7.59 8.36
C ALA A 57 -9.58 6.66 9.37
N GLY A 58 -10.34 5.71 9.90
CA GLY A 58 -9.89 4.78 10.92
C GLY A 58 -9.22 3.52 10.37
N TYR A 59 -9.36 2.42 11.11
CA TYR A 59 -8.74 1.14 10.75
C TYR A 59 -9.36 0.55 9.48
N PHE A 60 -8.55 -0.16 8.70
CA PHE A 60 -8.93 -0.92 7.51
C PHE A 60 -9.59 -0.09 6.40
N CYS A 61 -9.43 1.23 6.39
CA CYS A 61 -9.94 2.07 5.31
C CYS A 61 -9.42 1.55 3.95
N ALA A 62 -10.29 1.47 2.95
CA ALA A 62 -9.97 0.95 1.61
C ALA A 62 -9.47 -0.51 1.57
N GLY A 63 -9.62 -1.28 2.66
CA GLY A 63 -9.27 -2.69 2.67
C GLY A 63 -10.09 -3.49 1.66
N MET A 64 -9.50 -4.53 1.06
CA MET A 64 -10.13 -5.38 0.03
C MET A 64 -10.60 -4.60 -1.21
N ASN A 65 -10.06 -3.40 -1.47
CA ASN A 65 -10.41 -2.64 -2.66
C ASN A 65 -10.02 -3.40 -3.94
N LYS A 66 -10.91 -3.37 -4.92
CA LYS A 66 -10.76 -3.92 -6.25
C LYS A 66 -11.34 -2.90 -7.23
N GLU A 67 -10.47 -2.40 -8.11
CA GLU A 67 -10.73 -1.44 -9.19
C GLU A 67 -10.98 0.02 -8.79
N ALA A 68 -11.43 0.34 -7.57
CA ALA A 68 -11.76 1.72 -7.20
C ALA A 68 -10.53 2.62 -7.01
N GLU A 69 -10.72 3.92 -7.22
CA GLU A 69 -9.76 4.98 -6.91
C GLU A 69 -10.24 5.74 -5.67
N ILE A 70 -9.51 5.64 -4.56
CA ILE A 70 -9.90 6.22 -3.28
C ILE A 70 -8.84 7.23 -2.84
N THR A 71 -9.24 8.48 -2.59
CA THR A 71 -8.38 9.50 -2.01
C THR A 71 -8.86 9.86 -0.62
N VAL A 72 -7.98 9.78 0.38
CA VAL A 72 -8.26 10.25 1.76
C VAL A 72 -7.50 11.54 2.01
N HIS A 73 -8.24 12.63 2.19
CA HIS A 73 -7.73 13.96 2.52
C HIS A 73 -7.45 14.08 4.01
N GLY A 74 -6.55 13.23 4.52
CA GLY A 74 -6.17 13.18 5.93
C GLY A 74 -5.33 11.94 6.27
N ASN A 75 -5.17 11.71 7.56
CA ASN A 75 -4.48 10.53 8.10
C ASN A 75 -5.39 9.30 8.14
N VAL A 76 -4.79 8.12 8.10
CA VAL A 76 -5.48 6.82 8.20
C VAL A 76 -4.94 5.93 9.31
N GLY A 77 -5.84 5.13 9.88
CA GLY A 77 -5.53 4.16 10.91
C GLY A 77 -4.80 2.91 10.38
N GLN A 78 -4.73 1.88 11.24
CA GLN A 78 -4.04 0.63 10.92
C GLN A 78 -4.70 -0.12 9.76
N GLY A 79 -3.90 -0.74 8.89
CA GLY A 79 -4.40 -1.66 7.87
C GLY A 79 -5.06 -0.98 6.66
N VAL A 80 -4.73 0.28 6.35
CA VAL A 80 -5.21 0.93 5.12
C VAL A 80 -4.84 0.10 3.90
N ALA A 81 -5.79 -0.08 2.97
CA ALA A 81 -5.63 -0.90 1.76
C ALA A 81 -5.18 -2.35 2.03
N GLU A 82 -5.46 -2.88 3.23
CA GLU A 82 -5.19 -4.28 3.55
C GLU A 82 -5.95 -5.20 2.58
N ASN A 83 -5.25 -6.21 2.06
CA ASN A 83 -5.80 -7.19 1.13
C ASN A 83 -6.41 -6.56 -0.14
N MET A 84 -5.92 -5.40 -0.57
CA MET A 84 -6.31 -4.77 -1.83
C MET A 84 -5.91 -5.66 -3.03
N MET A 85 -6.81 -5.77 -4.01
CA MET A 85 -6.65 -6.59 -5.21
C MET A 85 -6.17 -5.79 -6.42
N SER A 86 -6.69 -4.57 -6.59
CA SER A 86 -6.39 -3.66 -7.69
C SER A 86 -6.95 -2.26 -7.41
N GLY A 87 -6.72 -1.30 -8.31
CA GLY A 87 -7.17 0.08 -8.16
C GLY A 87 -6.08 0.98 -7.59
N LYS A 88 -6.47 2.13 -7.04
CA LYS A 88 -5.56 3.11 -6.43
C LYS A 88 -6.10 3.60 -5.09
N VAL A 89 -5.24 3.70 -4.09
CA VAL A 89 -5.54 4.37 -2.83
C VAL A 89 -4.49 5.46 -2.60
N HIS A 90 -4.91 6.71 -2.41
CA HIS A 90 -4.01 7.84 -2.15
C HIS A 90 -4.36 8.48 -0.80
N ILE A 91 -3.43 8.42 0.14
CA ILE A 91 -3.51 9.06 1.45
C ILE A 91 -2.72 10.36 1.42
N LYS A 92 -3.40 11.49 1.66
CA LYS A 92 -2.78 12.82 1.70
C LYS A 92 -2.03 13.12 2.99
N GLY A 93 -2.24 12.32 4.04
CA GLY A 93 -1.55 12.44 5.32
C GLY A 93 -0.68 11.21 5.63
N ASP A 94 -0.58 10.90 6.93
CA ASP A 94 0.15 9.73 7.44
C ASP A 94 -0.73 8.48 7.47
N ALA A 95 -0.10 7.32 7.31
CA ALA A 95 -0.70 6.02 7.55
C ALA A 95 -0.11 5.37 8.81
N SER A 96 -0.97 4.76 9.62
CA SER A 96 -0.51 3.98 10.77
C SER A 96 0.14 2.65 10.34
N GLN A 97 0.17 1.68 11.24
CA GLN A 97 0.82 0.38 11.04
C GLN A 97 0.12 -0.43 9.94
N ALA A 98 0.87 -1.35 9.31
CA ALA A 98 0.32 -2.37 8.40
C ALA A 98 -0.37 -1.83 7.13
N ALA A 99 0.01 -0.64 6.66
CA ALA A 99 -0.47 -0.12 5.38
C ALA A 99 -0.15 -1.09 4.22
N GLY A 100 -1.14 -1.42 3.38
CA GLY A 100 -1.00 -2.35 2.26
C GLY A 100 -0.77 -3.81 2.66
N ALA A 101 -1.04 -4.19 3.91
CA ALA A 101 -0.82 -5.55 4.40
C ALA A 101 -1.53 -6.58 3.52
N THR A 102 -0.86 -7.67 3.17
CA THR A 102 -1.40 -8.81 2.40
C THR A 102 -1.96 -8.51 1.01
N ALA A 103 -1.87 -7.26 0.52
CA ALA A 103 -2.46 -6.84 -0.74
C ALA A 103 -1.77 -7.50 -1.95
N HIS A 104 -2.59 -7.84 -2.94
CA HIS A 104 -2.23 -8.63 -4.12
C HIS A 104 -1.96 -7.76 -5.36
N GLY A 105 -2.36 -6.50 -5.37
CA GLY A 105 -2.17 -5.61 -6.51
C GLY A 105 -2.73 -4.22 -6.30
N GLY A 106 -2.53 -3.36 -7.31
CA GLY A 106 -2.89 -1.95 -7.26
C GLY A 106 -1.78 -1.06 -6.73
N LEU A 107 -2.10 0.22 -6.53
CA LEU A 107 -1.16 1.24 -6.08
C LEU A 107 -1.66 1.91 -4.79
N LEU A 108 -0.86 1.87 -3.73
CA LEU A 108 -1.06 2.66 -2.51
C LEU A 108 -0.03 3.79 -2.48
N VAL A 109 -0.50 5.04 -2.44
CA VAL A 109 0.33 6.24 -2.31
C VAL A 109 0.07 6.88 -0.95
N ILE A 110 1.12 7.21 -0.21
CA ILE A 110 1.05 7.90 1.08
C ILE A 110 1.96 9.13 1.00
N ASP A 111 1.36 10.32 1.09
CA ASP A 111 2.11 11.58 1.02
C ASP A 111 2.91 11.86 2.31
N GLY A 112 2.46 11.34 3.46
CA GLY A 112 3.18 11.39 4.73
C GLY A 112 4.04 10.15 5.00
N ASN A 113 4.12 9.76 6.27
CA ASN A 113 4.85 8.60 6.76
C ASN A 113 3.94 7.37 6.86
N ALA A 114 4.54 6.19 6.82
CA ALA A 114 3.86 4.94 7.18
C ALA A 114 4.45 4.35 8.46
N GLY A 115 3.60 3.78 9.30
CA GLY A 115 4.01 3.10 10.52
C GLY A 115 4.84 1.84 10.29
N ALA A 116 5.02 1.04 11.35
CA ALA A 116 5.69 -0.25 11.24
C ALA A 116 4.88 -1.23 10.39
N ARG A 117 5.58 -2.24 9.86
CA ARG A 117 4.99 -3.31 9.07
C ARG A 117 4.25 -2.83 7.82
N CYS A 118 4.63 -1.67 7.26
CA CYS A 118 4.13 -1.25 5.95
C CYS A 118 4.47 -2.34 4.92
N GLY A 119 3.50 -2.79 4.13
CA GLY A 119 3.67 -3.87 3.16
C GLY A 119 3.88 -5.27 3.77
N ILE A 120 3.52 -5.50 5.04
CA ILE A 120 3.64 -6.84 5.63
C ILE A 120 2.87 -7.89 4.83
N SER A 121 3.54 -8.99 4.51
CA SER A 121 2.98 -10.11 3.74
C SER A 121 2.36 -9.71 2.38
N MET A 122 2.80 -8.58 1.79
CA MET A 122 2.34 -8.13 0.47
C MET A 122 2.59 -9.17 -0.63
N LYS A 123 1.73 -9.24 -1.64
CA LYS A 123 1.72 -10.28 -2.68
C LYS A 123 1.51 -9.71 -4.09
N GLY A 124 1.94 -8.47 -4.32
CA GLY A 124 1.91 -7.84 -5.63
C GLY A 124 1.47 -6.38 -5.66
N ILE A 125 1.11 -5.78 -4.52
CA ILE A 125 0.83 -4.34 -4.46
C ILE A 125 2.10 -3.51 -4.68
N ASP A 126 1.95 -2.35 -5.32
CA ASP A 126 2.95 -1.30 -5.30
C ASP A 126 2.61 -0.25 -4.25
N ILE A 127 3.54 0.07 -3.37
CA ILE A 127 3.38 1.06 -2.29
C ILE A 127 4.42 2.16 -2.47
N VAL A 128 3.98 3.42 -2.51
CA VAL A 128 4.86 4.60 -2.55
C VAL A 128 4.59 5.46 -1.31
N VAL A 129 5.60 5.59 -0.45
CA VAL A 129 5.60 6.44 0.73
C VAL A 129 6.53 7.62 0.48
N LYS A 130 5.99 8.84 0.46
CA LYS A 130 6.79 10.07 0.25
C LYS A 130 7.55 10.50 1.51
N GLY A 131 7.11 10.07 2.68
CA GLY A 131 7.86 10.18 3.93
C GLY A 131 8.68 8.92 4.25
N SER A 132 8.82 8.64 5.54
CA SER A 132 9.56 7.50 6.09
C SER A 132 8.64 6.33 6.43
N VAL A 133 9.23 5.13 6.55
CA VAL A 133 8.53 3.91 6.99
C VAL A 133 9.08 3.38 8.32
N GLY A 134 8.20 2.82 9.14
CA GLY A 134 8.56 2.24 10.43
C GLY A 134 9.30 0.89 10.35
N HIS A 135 9.58 0.32 11.51
CA HIS A 135 10.27 -0.98 11.65
C HIS A 135 9.50 -2.12 10.98
N MET A 136 10.19 -3.20 10.59
CA MET A 136 9.61 -4.42 9.99
C MET A 136 8.77 -4.16 8.72
N SER A 137 9.00 -3.05 8.02
CA SER A 137 8.36 -2.82 6.72
C SER A 137 8.80 -3.88 5.71
N CYS A 138 7.88 -4.37 4.88
CA CYS A 138 8.02 -5.54 4.01
C CYS A 138 8.33 -6.86 4.71
N PHE A 139 8.04 -7.00 6.01
CA PHE A 139 8.14 -8.30 6.69
C PHE A 139 7.29 -9.35 5.95
N MET A 140 7.86 -10.50 5.60
CA MET A 140 7.20 -11.59 4.86
C MET A 140 6.65 -11.19 3.48
N GLY A 141 7.10 -10.07 2.91
CA GLY A 141 6.65 -9.61 1.60
C GLY A 141 7.03 -10.59 0.49
N GLN A 142 6.06 -10.98 -0.35
CA GLN A 142 6.21 -12.01 -1.37
C GLN A 142 6.53 -11.45 -2.76
N SER A 143 5.83 -10.39 -3.18
CA SER A 143 6.02 -9.73 -4.47
C SER A 143 5.42 -8.31 -4.45
N GLY A 144 5.73 -7.53 -5.48
CA GLY A 144 5.36 -6.11 -5.60
C GLY A 144 6.51 -5.19 -5.20
N SER A 145 6.21 -3.89 -5.02
CA SER A 145 7.22 -2.87 -4.77
C SER A 145 6.91 -2.02 -3.55
N LEU A 146 7.93 -1.67 -2.77
CA LEU A 146 7.87 -0.61 -1.77
C LEU A 146 8.88 0.50 -2.13
N VAL A 147 8.38 1.71 -2.37
CA VAL A 147 9.19 2.92 -2.58
C VAL A 147 9.10 3.80 -1.34
N VAL A 148 10.24 4.19 -0.79
CA VAL A 148 10.37 5.05 0.39
C VAL A 148 11.24 6.26 0.04
N CYS A 149 10.63 7.43 -0.01
CA CYS A 149 11.35 8.67 -0.33
C CYS A 149 12.04 9.27 0.91
N GLY A 150 11.71 8.81 2.12
CA GLY A 150 12.41 9.11 3.37
C GLY A 150 13.30 7.96 3.85
N ASP A 151 13.33 7.77 5.16
CA ASP A 151 14.11 6.74 5.84
C ASP A 151 13.30 5.45 6.09
N ALA A 152 14.00 4.33 6.27
CA ALA A 152 13.43 3.07 6.71
C ALA A 152 13.95 2.65 8.09
N GLY A 153 13.03 2.26 8.97
CA GLY A 153 13.34 1.77 10.31
C GLY A 153 14.03 0.39 10.35
N GLN A 154 14.11 -0.18 11.55
CA GLN A 154 14.79 -1.47 11.79
C GLN A 154 14.12 -2.65 11.07
N ALA A 155 14.93 -3.67 10.75
CA ALA A 155 14.48 -4.95 10.19
C ALA A 155 13.69 -4.82 8.87
N LEU A 156 14.14 -3.92 7.98
CA LEU A 156 13.54 -3.75 6.66
C LEU A 156 13.63 -5.04 5.84
N GLY A 157 12.49 -5.48 5.30
CA GLY A 157 12.41 -6.64 4.42
C GLY A 157 12.64 -7.98 5.12
N ASP A 158 12.40 -8.08 6.43
CA ASP A 158 12.61 -9.36 7.12
C ASP A 158 11.82 -10.50 6.43
N SER A 159 12.49 -11.62 6.15
CA SER A 159 11.91 -12.81 5.55
C SER A 159 11.16 -12.57 4.23
N LEU A 160 11.62 -11.60 3.41
CA LEU A 160 11.02 -11.31 2.12
C LEU A 160 11.40 -12.31 1.01
N TYR A 161 10.60 -12.33 -0.04
CA TYR A 161 10.82 -13.11 -1.28
C TYR A 161 11.13 -12.17 -2.47
N GLU A 162 10.23 -12.03 -3.43
CA GLU A 162 10.46 -11.32 -4.70
C GLU A 162 10.06 -9.83 -4.65
N VAL A 163 9.98 -9.22 -3.46
CA VAL A 163 9.65 -7.79 -3.34
C VAL A 163 10.85 -6.93 -3.75
N HIS A 164 10.57 -5.87 -4.51
CA HIS A 164 11.53 -4.80 -4.79
C HIS A 164 11.33 -3.66 -3.79
N ILE A 165 12.36 -3.36 -3.00
CA ILE A 165 12.32 -2.24 -2.05
C ILE A 165 13.28 -1.16 -2.54
N TYR A 166 12.79 0.07 -2.69
CA TYR A 166 13.57 1.24 -3.08
C TYR A 166 13.56 2.26 -1.94
N VAL A 167 14.74 2.68 -1.46
CA VAL A 167 14.86 3.67 -0.37
C VAL A 167 15.80 4.79 -0.78
N LYS A 168 15.33 6.04 -0.71
CA LYS A 168 16.14 7.24 -0.99
C LYS A 168 16.99 7.65 0.21
N GLY A 169 16.40 7.60 1.41
CA GLY A 169 17.07 7.93 2.66
C GLY A 169 17.93 6.81 3.19
N SER A 170 18.05 6.78 4.52
CA SER A 170 18.83 5.78 5.24
C SER A 170 18.00 4.57 5.63
N VAL A 171 18.64 3.39 5.69
CA VAL A 171 18.06 2.16 6.23
C VAL A 171 18.73 1.85 7.55
N GLN A 172 17.96 1.80 8.64
CA GLN A 172 18.53 1.60 9.98
C GLN A 172 19.11 0.19 10.17
N SER A 173 18.38 -0.85 9.77
CA SER A 173 18.89 -2.21 9.69
C SER A 173 18.04 -3.06 8.75
N LEU A 174 18.67 -4.07 8.15
CA LEU A 174 17.98 -5.06 7.32
C LEU A 174 17.46 -6.21 8.19
N GLY A 175 16.34 -6.79 7.78
CA GLY A 175 15.79 -8.00 8.37
C GLY A 175 16.48 -9.27 7.84
N ALA A 176 16.08 -10.42 8.36
CA ALA A 176 16.58 -11.70 7.88
C ALA A 176 16.35 -11.87 6.37
N ASP A 177 17.34 -12.39 5.65
CA ASP A 177 17.30 -12.65 4.20
C ASP A 177 17.08 -11.40 3.32
N CYS A 178 17.22 -10.19 3.85
CA CYS A 178 17.20 -8.94 3.08
C CYS A 178 18.63 -8.43 2.85
N VAL A 179 18.96 -8.08 1.60
CA VAL A 179 20.26 -7.50 1.23
C VAL A 179 20.06 -6.31 0.31
N GLU A 180 21.03 -5.39 0.33
CA GLU A 180 21.17 -4.40 -0.76
C GLU A 180 21.43 -5.15 -2.07
N LYS A 181 20.77 -4.71 -3.14
CA LYS A 181 20.86 -5.29 -4.48
C LYS A 181 21.34 -4.23 -5.45
N GLU A 182 21.97 -4.69 -6.52
CA GLU A 182 22.32 -3.82 -7.65
C GLU A 182 21.07 -3.13 -8.24
N MET A 183 21.22 -1.83 -8.49
CA MET A 183 20.28 -1.03 -9.26
C MET A 183 20.64 -1.15 -10.75
N ARG A 184 19.68 -1.59 -11.56
CA ARG A 184 19.83 -1.89 -13.00
C ARG A 184 18.85 -1.03 -13.78
N ASP A 185 19.03 -0.89 -15.08
CA ASP A 185 18.18 -0.03 -15.92
C ASP A 185 16.68 -0.36 -15.80
N GLU A 186 16.32 -1.64 -15.77
CA GLU A 186 14.93 -2.08 -15.58
C GLU A 186 14.33 -1.60 -14.23
N HIS A 187 15.13 -1.53 -13.18
CA HIS A 187 14.71 -1.03 -11.87
C HIS A 187 14.56 0.49 -11.87
N ILE A 188 15.41 1.19 -12.61
CA ILE A 188 15.32 2.64 -12.78
C ILE A 188 14.01 2.99 -13.51
N VAL A 189 13.68 2.24 -14.57
CA VAL A 189 12.41 2.38 -15.30
C VAL A 189 11.20 2.05 -14.43
N GLU A 190 11.24 0.95 -13.68
CA GLU A 190 10.19 0.57 -12.73
C GLU A 190 9.96 1.67 -11.69
N LEU A 191 11.03 2.09 -11.00
CA LEU A 191 10.97 3.13 -9.97
C LEU A 191 10.47 4.47 -10.53
N LYS A 192 10.93 4.88 -11.71
CA LYS A 192 10.43 6.09 -12.38
C LYS A 192 8.92 6.01 -12.61
N GLY A 193 8.42 4.89 -13.12
CA GLY A 193 7.00 4.67 -13.33
C GLY A 193 6.16 4.72 -12.04
N LEU A 194 6.70 4.22 -10.93
CA LEU A 194 6.05 4.28 -9.62
C LEU A 194 6.00 5.71 -9.06
N LEU A 195 7.11 6.44 -9.16
CA LEU A 195 7.20 7.84 -8.74
C LEU A 195 6.24 8.73 -9.56
N ASP A 196 6.18 8.55 -10.87
CA ASP A 196 5.27 9.30 -11.76
C ASP A 196 3.80 9.05 -11.41
N LYS A 197 3.39 7.78 -11.21
CA LYS A 197 2.02 7.43 -10.80
C LYS A 197 1.64 7.98 -9.43
N ALA A 198 2.63 8.17 -8.56
CA ALA A 198 2.48 8.78 -7.23
C ALA A 198 2.55 10.31 -7.24
N GLY A 199 2.89 10.93 -8.38
CA GLY A 199 3.15 12.37 -8.48
C GLY A 199 4.33 12.79 -7.58
N CYS A 200 5.44 12.06 -7.68
CA CYS A 200 6.70 12.34 -7.01
C CYS A 200 7.79 12.62 -8.06
N ASP A 201 8.51 13.73 -7.92
CA ASP A 201 9.53 14.17 -8.88
C ASP A 201 10.95 13.78 -8.46
N ASP A 202 11.10 12.87 -7.48
CA ASP A 202 12.40 12.39 -7.04
C ASP A 202 13.16 11.69 -8.19
N ASP A 203 14.49 11.80 -8.17
CA ASP A 203 15.37 11.12 -9.12
C ASP A 203 15.51 9.62 -8.73
N PRO A 204 15.11 8.67 -9.59
CA PRO A 204 15.30 7.24 -9.34
C PRO A 204 16.76 6.85 -9.04
N ALA A 205 17.74 7.58 -9.59
CA ALA A 205 19.16 7.29 -9.36
C ALA A 205 19.62 7.61 -7.92
N ALA A 206 18.82 8.36 -7.15
CA ALA A 206 19.09 8.65 -5.74
C ALA A 206 18.67 7.52 -4.79
N PHE A 207 18.02 6.46 -5.29
CA PHE A 207 17.52 5.36 -4.47
C PHE A 207 18.49 4.18 -4.47
N LYS A 208 18.54 3.50 -3.33
CA LYS A 208 19.11 2.16 -3.20
C LYS A 208 18.03 1.12 -3.31
N ARG A 209 18.39 -0.06 -3.82
CA ARG A 209 17.49 -1.20 -3.95
C ARG A 209 17.82 -2.29 -2.92
N TYR A 210 16.79 -2.87 -2.35
CA TYR A 210 16.87 -4.02 -1.44
C TYR A 210 15.94 -5.13 -1.92
N GLY A 211 16.28 -6.37 -1.60
CA GLY A 211 15.57 -7.56 -2.07
C GLY A 211 16.03 -8.82 -1.34
N SER A 212 15.33 -9.94 -1.53
CA SER A 212 15.69 -11.22 -0.89
C SER A 212 17.07 -11.71 -1.32
N ALA A 213 17.89 -12.19 -0.38
CA ALA A 213 19.08 -12.98 -0.66
C ALA A 213 18.76 -14.42 -1.08
N ARG A 214 17.47 -14.79 -1.10
CA ARG A 214 16.91 -16.10 -1.47
C ARG A 214 17.50 -17.25 -0.65
N GLN A 215 17.91 -17.00 0.60
CA GLN A 215 18.46 -18.03 1.48
C GLN A 215 17.36 -18.82 2.20
N LEU A 216 16.17 -18.24 2.37
CA LEU A 216 15.02 -18.90 3.03
C LEU A 216 14.13 -19.68 2.05
N TYR A 217 14.57 -19.84 0.80
CA TYR A 217 13.84 -20.57 -0.23
C TYR A 217 14.08 -22.07 0.01
N ASN A 218 13.24 -22.68 0.84
CA ASN A 218 13.38 -24.08 1.21
C ASN A 218 13.06 -25.07 0.08
N PHE A 219 12.51 -24.59 -1.05
CA PHE A 219 12.37 -25.40 -2.26
C PHE A 219 13.70 -25.46 -3.02
N LYS A 220 14.43 -26.56 -2.83
CA LYS A 220 15.59 -26.92 -3.65
C LYS A 220 15.08 -27.84 -4.76
N VAL A 221 15.27 -27.44 -6.01
CA VAL A 221 14.89 -28.25 -7.19
C VAL A 221 15.51 -29.66 -7.13
N ASP A 222 16.71 -29.77 -6.56
CA ASP A 222 17.40 -31.05 -6.33
C ASP A 222 16.65 -32.01 -5.38
N ASN A 223 15.68 -31.50 -4.61
CA ASN A 223 14.83 -32.28 -3.70
C ASN A 223 13.44 -32.56 -4.28
N ALA A 224 13.17 -32.24 -5.55
CA ALA A 224 11.87 -32.45 -6.17
C ALA A 224 11.42 -33.93 -6.20
N SER A 225 12.35 -34.87 -6.11
CA SER A 225 12.06 -36.31 -6.00
C SER A 225 11.82 -36.81 -4.57
N ALA A 226 11.92 -35.95 -3.57
CA ALA A 226 11.77 -36.29 -2.15
C ALA A 226 10.47 -35.73 -1.51
N TYR A 227 9.62 -35.09 -2.32
CA TYR A 227 8.29 -34.61 -1.95
C TYR A 227 7.20 -35.38 -2.70
#